data_AF-A0A261A7D2-F1
#
_entry.id   AF-A0A261A7D2-F1
#
_cell.length_a   1.000
_cell.length_b   1.000
_cell.length_c   1.000
_cell.angle_alpha   90.00
_cell.angle_beta   90.00
_cell.angle_gamma   90.00
#
_symmetry.space_group_name_H-M   'P 1'
#
loop_
_entity.id
_entity.type
_entity.pdbx_description
1 polymer ?
#
loop_
_entity_poly.entity_id
_entity_poly.type
_entity_poly.pdbx_seq_one_letter_code
_entity_poly.pdbx_strand_id
1 'polypeptide(L)'
;MMKSVFCSFMLFLLLSSMVSTFSTRAPTSAEKACGRKMVMLAISVCGDTCSNDTGLEILETANCCKKMCPDEFVKAHCCPK
;
A
#
# COMPACT_ATOMS: atom_id res chain seq x y z
N MET A 1 -28.21 -31.06 25.18
CA MET A 1 -27.58 -29.73 25.38
C MET A 1 -26.56 -29.41 24.25
N MET A 2 -26.94 -29.49 22.98
CA MET A 2 -25.98 -29.31 21.85
C MET A 2 -26.39 -28.24 20.83
N LYS A 3 -27.63 -27.73 20.91
CA LYS A 3 -28.17 -26.74 19.95
C LYS A 3 -27.70 -25.30 20.22
N SER A 4 -27.37 -24.98 21.49
CA SER A 4 -27.01 -23.61 21.90
C SER A 4 -25.58 -23.23 21.49
N VAL A 5 -24.67 -24.21 21.40
CA VAL A 5 -23.27 -23.99 21.00
C VAL A 5 -23.16 -23.63 19.51
N PHE A 6 -24.02 -24.22 18.66
CA PHE A 6 -24.06 -23.92 17.22
C PHE A 6 -24.44 -22.47 16.91
N CYS A 7 -25.34 -21.89 17.71
CA CYS A 7 -25.82 -20.52 17.48
C CYS A 7 -24.78 -19.47 17.88
N SER A 8 -24.00 -19.72 18.95
CA SER A 8 -22.88 -18.85 19.34
C SER A 8 -21.72 -18.89 18.32
N PHE A 9 -21.42 -20.06 17.75
CA PHE A 9 -20.35 -20.18 16.75
C PHE A 9 -20.66 -19.40 15.46
N MET A 10 -21.92 -19.41 15.04
CA MET A 10 -22.37 -18.64 13.86
C MET A 10 -22.34 -17.12 14.09
N LEU A 11 -22.56 -16.67 15.34
CA LEU A 11 -22.43 -15.25 15.67
C LEU A 11 -20.96 -14.77 15.58
N PHE A 12 -20.01 -15.58 16.06
CA PHE A 12 -18.58 -15.27 16.00
C PHE A 12 -18.04 -15.16 14.56
N LEU A 13 -18.55 -15.98 13.64
CA LEU A 13 -18.17 -15.93 12.23
C LEU A 13 -18.64 -14.64 11.53
N LEU A 14 -19.75 -14.04 11.95
CA LEU A 14 -20.27 -12.79 11.37
C LEU A 14 -19.54 -11.55 11.88
N LEU A 15 -19.00 -11.57 13.11
CA LEU A 15 -18.23 -10.46 13.69
C LEU A 15 -16.77 -10.36 13.20
N SER A 16 -16.28 -11.33 12.43
CA SER A 16 -14.88 -11.35 11.95
C SER A 16 -14.63 -10.43 10.73
N SER A 17 -15.67 -9.77 10.22
CA SER A 17 -15.62 -8.91 9.02
C SER A 17 -14.83 -7.61 9.18
N MET A 18 -14.28 -7.33 10.37
CA MET A 18 -13.50 -6.12 10.68
C MET A 18 -12.03 -6.38 11.01
N VAL A 19 -11.47 -7.55 10.66
CA VAL A 19 -10.01 -7.63 10.59
C VAL A 19 -9.59 -7.03 9.25
N SER A 20 -9.16 -5.76 9.33
CA SER A 20 -8.53 -5.03 8.24
C SER A 20 -7.56 -5.95 7.52
N THR A 21 -7.91 -6.30 6.29
CA THR A 21 -7.10 -7.12 5.41
C THR A 21 -5.83 -6.32 5.11
N PHE A 22 -4.78 -6.50 5.91
CA PHE A 22 -3.43 -6.29 5.41
C PHE A 22 -3.23 -7.37 4.36
N SER A 23 -3.55 -7.02 3.11
CA SER A 23 -3.54 -7.96 2.00
C SER A 23 -2.09 -8.33 1.72
N THR A 24 -1.62 -9.45 2.25
CA THR A 24 -0.35 -10.07 1.86
C THR A 24 -0.48 -10.73 0.48
N ARG A 25 -1.07 -10.01 -0.49
CA ARG A 25 -1.07 -10.43 -1.89
C ARG A 25 0.36 -10.24 -2.39
N ALA A 26 0.96 -11.31 -2.89
CA ALA A 26 2.19 -11.18 -3.63
C ALA A 26 1.96 -10.16 -4.76
N PRO A 27 2.81 -9.12 -4.88
CA PRO A 27 2.59 -8.07 -5.87
C PRO A 27 2.57 -8.70 -7.25
N THR A 28 1.61 -8.30 -8.08
CA THR A 28 1.59 -8.73 -9.48
C THR A 28 2.85 -8.23 -10.19
N SER A 29 3.20 -8.83 -11.34
CA SER A 29 4.35 -8.34 -12.14
C SER A 29 4.22 -6.85 -12.50
N ALA A 30 2.98 -6.34 -12.63
CA ALA A 30 2.71 -4.94 -12.90
C ALA A 30 3.00 -4.06 -11.67
N GLU A 31 2.57 -4.48 -10.47
CA GLU A 31 2.90 -3.81 -9.20
C GLU A 31 4.41 -3.81 -8.94
N LYS A 32 5.11 -4.90 -9.26
CA LYS A 32 6.57 -4.98 -9.09
C LYS A 32 7.32 -4.02 -10.03
N ALA A 33 6.85 -3.86 -11.27
CA ALA A 33 7.38 -2.88 -12.21
C ALA A 33 7.09 -1.43 -11.75
N CYS A 34 5.93 -1.24 -11.10
CA CYS A 34 5.51 0.01 -10.49
C CYS A 34 6.48 0.47 -9.41
N GLY A 35 6.77 -0.37 -8.41
CA GLY A 35 7.70 -0.04 -7.33
C GLY A 35 9.08 0.36 -7.86
N ARG A 36 9.61 -0.37 -8.85
CA ARG A 36 10.90 -0.02 -9.47
C ARG A 36 10.87 1.33 -10.19
N LYS A 37 9.77 1.64 -10.87
CA LYS A 37 9.57 2.93 -11.56
C LYS A 37 9.45 4.07 -10.55
N MET A 38 8.78 3.85 -9.42
CA MET A 38 8.69 4.82 -8.32
C MET A 38 10.05 5.09 -7.68
N VAL A 39 10.84 4.06 -7.42
CA VAL A 39 12.21 4.23 -6.89
C VAL A 39 13.09 5.02 -7.87
N MET A 40 13.01 4.75 -9.18
CA MET A 40 13.74 5.52 -10.19
C MET A 40 13.27 6.98 -10.27
N LEU A 41 11.96 7.22 -10.17
CA LEU A 41 11.39 8.57 -10.14
C LEU A 41 11.88 9.35 -8.91
N ALA A 42 11.86 8.72 -7.74
CA ALA A 42 12.39 9.27 -6.50
C ALA A 42 13.86 9.68 -6.66
N ILE A 43 14.71 8.79 -7.18
CA ILE A 43 16.14 9.08 -7.42
C ILE A 43 16.31 10.23 -8.41
N SER A 44 15.50 10.27 -9.47
CA SER A 44 15.58 11.35 -10.47
C SER A 44 15.19 12.72 -9.90
N VAL A 45 14.25 12.78 -8.96
CA VAL A 45 13.72 14.04 -8.40
C VAL A 45 14.48 14.49 -7.16
N CYS A 46 14.82 13.53 -6.29
CA CYS A 46 15.43 13.78 -4.99
C CYS A 46 16.96 13.61 -4.99
N GLY A 47 17.54 12.92 -5.99
CA GLY A 47 18.94 12.52 -6.04
C GLY A 47 19.24 11.19 -5.33
N ASP A 48 18.30 10.71 -4.52
CA ASP A 48 18.41 9.49 -3.71
C ASP A 48 17.04 8.78 -3.64
N THR A 49 17.01 7.60 -3.01
CA THR A 49 15.74 6.93 -2.66
C THR A 49 14.94 7.78 -1.66
N CYS A 50 13.62 7.54 -1.56
CA CYS A 50 12.82 8.22 -0.54
C CYS A 50 13.40 8.03 0.86
N SER A 51 13.32 9.07 1.68
CA SER A 51 13.80 9.05 3.07
C SER A 51 13.01 8.08 3.96
N ASN A 52 11.81 7.67 3.53
CA ASN A 52 10.94 6.77 4.26
C ASN A 52 10.16 5.88 3.26
N ASP A 53 9.94 4.62 3.62
CA ASP A 53 9.08 3.66 2.91
C ASP A 53 7.67 4.19 2.69
N THR A 54 7.14 5.01 3.61
CA THR A 54 5.82 5.66 3.46
C THR A 54 5.77 6.59 2.24
N GLY A 55 6.90 7.21 1.84
CA GLY A 55 6.96 8.07 0.66
C GLY A 55 6.71 7.30 -0.63
N LEU A 56 7.25 6.07 -0.73
CA LEU A 56 7.00 5.18 -1.86
C LEU A 56 5.54 4.70 -1.88
N GLU A 57 5.00 4.33 -0.72
CA GLU A 57 3.59 3.89 -0.60
C GLU A 57 2.60 5.00 -1.01
N ILE A 58 2.88 6.26 -0.65
CA ILE A 58 2.05 7.41 -1.06
C ILE A 58 2.08 7.57 -2.59
N LEU A 59 3.25 7.43 -3.21
CA LEU A 59 3.38 7.52 -4.67
C LEU A 59 2.64 6.38 -5.39
N GLU A 60 2.70 5.17 -4.83
CA GLU A 60 1.91 4.02 -5.33
C GLU A 60 0.40 4.26 -5.19
N THR A 61 -0.04 4.73 -4.02
CA THR A 61 -1.45 5.04 -3.73
C THR A 61 -1.98 6.17 -4.62
N ALA A 62 -1.15 7.17 -4.92
CA ALA A 62 -1.44 8.25 -5.86
C ALA A 62 -1.41 7.80 -7.34
N ASN A 63 -1.12 6.53 -7.62
CA ASN A 63 -1.04 5.97 -8.97
C ASN A 63 0.03 6.65 -9.85
N CYS A 64 1.10 7.18 -9.24
CA CYS A 64 2.19 7.89 -9.92
C CYS A 64 2.91 7.04 -10.98
N CYS A 65 2.75 5.72 -10.88
CA CYS A 65 3.29 4.75 -11.81
C CYS A 65 2.54 4.69 -13.15
N LYS A 66 1.22 4.84 -13.12
CA LYS A 66 0.38 4.88 -14.34
C LYS A 66 0.32 6.28 -14.94
N LYS A 67 0.30 7.30 -14.08
CA LYS A 67 0.32 8.71 -14.47
C LYS A 67 1.48 9.40 -13.80
N MET A 68 2.37 10.02 -14.57
CA MET A 68 3.51 10.76 -14.03
C MET A 68 3.02 11.78 -13.00
N CYS A 69 3.48 11.65 -11.76
CA CYS A 69 3.20 12.64 -10.72
C CYS A 69 4.14 13.85 -10.88
N PRO A 70 3.70 15.04 -10.46
CA PRO A 70 4.54 16.22 -10.52
C PRO A 70 5.70 16.10 -9.52
N ASP A 71 6.87 16.57 -9.93
CA ASP A 71 8.10 16.52 -9.13
C ASP A 71 7.93 17.14 -7.73
N GLU A 72 7.13 18.20 -7.62
CA GLU A 72 6.84 18.86 -6.33
C GLU A 72 6.07 17.95 -5.36
N PHE A 73 5.16 17.11 -5.87
CA PHE A 73 4.46 16.11 -5.06
C PHE A 73 5.43 15.01 -4.62
N VAL A 74 6.31 14.58 -5.53
CA VAL A 74 7.36 13.60 -5.20
C VAL A 74 8.26 14.16 -4.10
N LYS A 75 8.77 15.39 -4.23
CA LYS A 75 9.61 16.01 -3.20
C LYS A 75 8.91 16.11 -1.86
N ALA A 76 7.67 16.58 -1.83
CA ALA A 76 6.91 16.78 -0.59
C ALA A 76 6.73 15.49 0.22
N HIS A 77 6.59 14.33 -0.44
CA HIS A 77 6.32 13.06 0.22
C HIS A 77 7.53 12.12 0.32
N CYS A 78 8.47 12.22 -0.62
CA CYS A 78 9.62 11.32 -0.72
C CYS A 78 10.88 11.91 -0.08
N CYS A 79 11.12 13.21 -0.24
CA CYS A 79 12.30 13.90 0.28
C CYS A 79 11.98 15.32 0.79
N PRO A 80 11.07 15.46 1.78
CA PRO A 80 10.83 16.74 2.42
C PRO A 80 12.11 17.21 3.11
N LYS A 81 12.51 18.46 2.83
CA LYS A 81 13.64 19.13 3.51
C LYS A 81 13.20 19.78 4.81
#